data_AF-A0A3B8UKJ6-F1
#
_entry.id   AF-A0A3B8UKJ6-F1
#
_cell.length_a   1.000
_cell.length_b   1.000
_cell.length_c   1.000
_cell.angle_alpha   90.00
_cell.angle_beta   90.00
_cell.angle_gamma   90.00
#
_symmetry.space_group_name_H-M   'P 1'
#
loop_
_entity.id
_entity.type
_entity.pdbx_description
1 polymer ?
#
loop_
_entity_poly.entity_id
_entity_poly.type
_entity_poly.pdbx_seq_one_letter_code
_entity_poly.pdbx_strand_id
1 'polypeptide(L)'
;ADLQHPPIVLKYMYKAMESGADFCIPSRLIPGGDDGGLNWYRKFVSGTARKIGQWMLPCLRQISDPTSGLFMFRREVIAHADLQPIGWKIMVEVLAMGSYKKVVEIPYKFQQRTEGESKLSGKVTLEYLKQLKDLRKRYNKANKYEVEIWSTERMMAE
;
A
#
# COMPACT_ATOMS: atom_id res chain seq x y z
N ALA A 1 -10.29 10.24 11.23
CA ALA A 1 -9.47 9.00 11.26
C ALA A 1 -10.17 8.00 12.16
N ASP A 2 -10.10 6.70 11.87
CA ASP A 2 -10.89 5.62 12.51
C ASP A 2 -10.06 4.66 13.38
N LEU A 3 -8.79 5.03 13.66
CA LEU A 3 -7.82 4.29 14.48
C LEU A 3 -7.56 2.83 14.06
N GLN A 4 -7.98 2.44 12.85
CA GLN A 4 -7.68 1.12 12.28
C GLN A 4 -6.18 0.90 12.05
N HIS A 5 -5.44 1.99 11.92
CA HIS A 5 -3.99 2.00 11.83
C HIS A 5 -3.41 2.46 13.17
N PRO A 6 -2.82 1.56 13.97
CA PRO A 6 -2.24 1.93 15.25
C PRO A 6 -1.15 3.00 15.06
N PRO A 7 -1.20 4.15 15.77
CA PRO A 7 -0.19 5.20 15.61
C PRO A 7 1.25 4.73 15.87
N ILE A 8 1.43 3.70 16.71
CA ILE A 8 2.74 3.10 16.99
C ILE A 8 3.44 2.59 15.72
N VAL A 9 2.69 2.22 14.68
CA VAL A 9 3.25 1.77 13.40
C VAL A 9 4.08 2.88 12.73
N LEU A 10 3.72 4.15 12.94
CA LEU A 10 4.47 5.29 12.37
C LEU A 10 5.92 5.33 12.85
N LYS A 11 6.19 4.92 14.10
CA LYS A 11 7.55 4.82 14.64
C LYS A 11 8.39 3.84 13.80
N TYR A 12 7.85 2.66 13.51
CA TYR A 12 8.56 1.64 12.75
C TYR A 12 8.70 2.00 11.27
N MET A 13 7.69 2.65 10.70
CA MET A 13 7.79 3.20 9.34
C MET A 13 8.92 4.22 9.23
N TYR A 14 9.01 5.13 10.21
CA TYR A 14 10.07 6.13 10.25
C TYR A 14 11.46 5.48 10.31
N LYS A 15 11.64 4.46 11.15
CA LYS A 15 12.90 3.69 11.22
C LYS A 15 13.24 2.99 9.91
N ALA A 16 12.24 2.43 9.21
CA ALA A 16 12.46 1.90 7.86
C ALA A 16 12.95 2.98 6.89
N MET A 17 12.41 4.20 6.98
CA MET A 17 12.92 5.33 6.18
C MET A 17 14.36 5.68 6.58
N GLU A 18 14.69 5.78 7.87
CA GLU A 18 16.05 6.04 8.36
C GLU A 18 17.06 4.99 7.90
N SER A 19 16.65 3.72 7.82
CA SER A 19 17.46 2.60 7.29
C SER A 19 17.69 2.64 5.76
N GLY A 20 17.23 3.71 5.09
CA GLY A 20 17.46 3.94 3.66
C GLY A 20 16.34 3.49 2.74
N ALA A 21 15.14 3.19 3.25
CA ALA A 21 13.98 2.97 2.38
C ALA A 21 13.59 4.26 1.64
N ASP A 22 13.14 4.11 0.40
CA ASP A 22 12.49 5.19 -0.35
C ASP A 22 10.98 5.19 -0.10
N PHE A 23 10.43 4.01 0.20
CA PHE A 23 9.03 3.76 0.43
C PHE A 23 8.83 2.70 1.51
N CYS A 24 7.94 2.92 2.47
CA CYS A 24 7.56 1.97 3.50
C CYS A 24 6.05 1.71 3.48
N ILE A 25 5.68 0.42 3.51
CA ILE A 25 4.29 -0.06 3.48
C ILE A 25 4.05 -0.99 4.67
N PRO A 26 3.26 -0.58 5.66
CA PRO A 26 2.67 -1.50 6.62
C PRO A 26 1.75 -2.48 5.91
N SER A 27 2.07 -3.76 6.01
CA SER A 27 1.41 -4.83 5.26
C SER A 27 0.75 -5.82 6.21
N ARG A 28 -0.51 -6.17 5.88
CA ARG A 28 -1.31 -7.17 6.61
C ARG A 28 -1.09 -8.59 6.08
N LEU A 29 -0.38 -8.70 4.95
CA LEU A 29 -0.36 -9.89 4.10
C LEU A 29 1.02 -10.57 4.07
N ILE A 30 1.94 -10.10 4.91
CA ILE A 30 3.29 -10.66 5.12
C ILE A 30 3.35 -11.38 6.48
N PRO A 31 4.34 -12.25 6.73
CA PRO A 31 4.51 -12.90 8.03
C PRO A 31 4.55 -11.88 9.18
N GLY A 32 3.74 -12.09 10.22
CA GLY A 32 3.56 -11.15 11.35
C GLY A 32 2.49 -10.08 11.15
N GLY A 33 1.99 -9.89 9.92
CA GLY A 33 0.85 -9.04 9.61
C GLY A 33 -0.49 -9.67 10.00
N ASP A 34 -1.47 -8.83 10.32
CA ASP A 34 -2.83 -9.26 10.66
C ASP A 34 -3.86 -8.28 10.10
N ASP A 35 -4.95 -8.79 9.53
CA ASP A 35 -6.05 -7.98 9.05
C ASP A 35 -7.11 -7.67 10.13
N GLY A 36 -6.92 -8.12 11.37
CA GLY A 36 -7.79 -7.81 12.50
C GLY A 36 -9.10 -8.58 12.48
N GLY A 37 -9.16 -9.71 11.75
CA GLY A 37 -10.37 -10.52 11.63
C GLY A 37 -11.43 -9.85 10.76
N LEU A 38 -11.03 -9.21 9.66
CA LEU A 38 -11.98 -8.67 8.68
C LEU A 38 -13.02 -9.74 8.27
N ASN A 39 -14.28 -9.34 8.11
CA ASN A 39 -15.31 -10.23 7.57
C ASN A 39 -14.85 -10.83 6.22
N TRP A 40 -15.15 -12.11 5.99
CA TRP A 40 -14.74 -12.88 4.82
C TRP A 40 -15.04 -12.16 3.50
N TYR A 41 -16.19 -11.48 3.40
CA TYR A 41 -16.58 -10.70 2.23
C TYR A 41 -15.60 -9.54 1.98
N ARG A 42 -15.21 -8.82 3.03
CA ARG A 42 -14.22 -7.73 2.93
C ARG A 42 -12.84 -8.26 2.58
N LYS A 43 -12.44 -9.42 3.10
CA LYS A 43 -11.20 -10.10 2.72
C LYS A 43 -11.21 -10.45 1.22
N PHE A 44 -12.31 -11.02 0.74
CA PHE A 44 -12.47 -11.37 -0.68
C PHE A 44 -12.40 -10.14 -1.59
N VAL A 45 -13.13 -9.08 -1.26
CA VAL A 45 -13.12 -7.83 -2.06
C VAL A 45 -11.73 -7.19 -2.05
N SER A 46 -11.08 -7.09 -0.89
CA SER A 46 -9.72 -6.54 -0.78
C SER A 46 -8.70 -7.39 -1.55
N GLY A 47 -8.80 -8.72 -1.44
CA GLY A 47 -7.95 -9.67 -2.15
C GLY A 47 -8.10 -9.56 -3.66
N THR A 48 -9.34 -9.43 -4.14
CA THR A 48 -9.66 -9.26 -5.57
C THR A 48 -9.10 -7.94 -6.10
N ALA A 49 -9.35 -6.82 -5.42
CA ALA A 49 -8.82 -5.52 -5.82
C ALA A 49 -7.28 -5.50 -5.89
N ARG A 50 -6.63 -6.15 -4.91
CA ARG A 50 -5.17 -6.36 -4.94
C ARG A 50 -4.74 -7.13 -6.18
N LYS A 51 -5.34 -8.28 -6.43
CA LYS A 51 -4.94 -9.16 -7.55
C LYS A 51 -5.16 -8.51 -8.91
N ILE A 52 -6.26 -7.77 -9.09
CA ILE A 52 -6.51 -6.98 -10.29
C ILE A 52 -5.41 -5.92 -10.47
N GLY A 53 -5.06 -5.20 -9.40
CA GLY A 53 -3.98 -4.20 -9.42
C GLY A 53 -2.64 -4.80 -9.85
N GLN A 54 -2.22 -5.89 -9.21
CA GLN A 54 -0.96 -6.60 -9.52
C GLN A 54 -0.94 -7.17 -10.95
N TRP A 55 -2.09 -7.65 -11.44
CA TRP A 55 -2.19 -8.18 -12.80
C TRP A 55 -2.07 -7.07 -13.83
N MET A 56 -2.82 -5.97 -13.66
CA MET A 56 -2.84 -4.85 -14.58
C MET A 56 -1.54 -4.05 -14.57
N LEU A 57 -0.97 -3.77 -13.40
CA LEU A 57 0.22 -2.92 -13.23
C LEU A 57 1.44 -3.75 -12.80
N PRO A 58 2.43 -3.96 -13.70
CA PRO A 58 3.62 -4.75 -13.38
C PRO A 58 4.39 -4.23 -12.16
N CYS A 59 4.41 -2.91 -11.96
CA CYS A 59 5.07 -2.27 -10.83
C CYS A 59 4.44 -2.58 -9.47
N LEU A 60 3.27 -3.24 -9.39
CA LEU A 60 2.66 -3.63 -8.10
C LEU A 60 2.93 -5.09 -7.74
N ARG A 61 3.48 -5.89 -8.65
CA ARG A 61 3.55 -7.35 -8.51
C ARG A 61 4.40 -7.82 -7.33
N GLN A 62 5.46 -7.08 -7.00
CA GLN A 62 6.37 -7.42 -5.91
C GLN A 62 5.84 -6.97 -4.54
N ILE A 63 4.78 -6.16 -4.49
CA ILE A 63 4.26 -5.58 -3.26
C ILE A 63 3.10 -6.44 -2.76
N SER A 64 3.15 -6.86 -1.49
CA SER A 64 2.19 -7.80 -0.91
C SER A 64 0.85 -7.15 -0.60
N ASP A 65 0.83 -5.91 -0.10
CA ASP A 65 -0.39 -5.11 0.13
C ASP A 65 -0.36 -3.75 -0.61
N PRO A 66 -0.45 -3.73 -1.96
CA PRO A 66 -0.41 -2.51 -2.77
C PRO A 66 -1.69 -1.65 -2.63
N THR A 67 -2.65 -2.11 -1.83
CA THR A 67 -3.91 -1.41 -1.57
C THR A 67 -3.98 -0.85 -0.16
N SER A 68 -2.89 -0.91 0.61
CA SER A 68 -2.81 -0.34 1.95
C SER A 68 -3.23 1.13 1.96
N GLY A 69 -3.90 1.54 3.04
CA GLY A 69 -4.30 2.93 3.29
C GLY A 69 -3.25 3.74 4.06
N LEU A 70 -2.22 3.08 4.59
CA LEU A 70 -1.13 3.69 5.34
C LEU A 70 0.18 3.39 4.62
N PHE A 71 0.99 4.42 4.40
CA PHE A 71 2.29 4.34 3.74
C PHE A 71 3.12 5.58 4.07
N MET A 72 4.43 5.48 3.90
CA MET A 72 5.39 6.57 4.10
C MET A 72 6.42 6.51 2.98
N PHE A 73 6.85 7.65 2.47
CA PHE A 73 7.80 7.71 1.37
C PHE A 73 8.58 9.01 1.40
N ARG A 74 9.76 9.01 0.78
CA ARG A 74 10.59 10.20 0.66
C ARG A 74 10.00 11.17 -0.35
N ARG A 75 10.11 12.48 -0.13
CA ARG A 75 9.55 13.51 -1.02
C ARG A 75 10.01 13.31 -2.48
N GLU A 76 11.25 12.88 -2.65
CA GLU A 76 11.93 12.65 -3.92
C GLU A 76 11.19 11.63 -4.79
N VAL A 77 10.46 10.68 -4.18
CA VAL A 77 9.70 9.66 -4.91
C VAL A 77 8.70 10.29 -5.88
N ILE A 78 8.12 11.44 -5.54
CA ILE A 78 7.10 12.11 -6.35
C ILE A 78 7.57 13.43 -6.95
N ALA A 79 8.85 13.80 -6.80
CA ALA A 79 9.34 15.13 -7.20
C ALA A 79 9.09 15.47 -8.68
N HIS A 80 9.02 14.45 -9.54
CA HIS A 80 8.79 14.59 -10.98
C HIS A 80 7.59 13.75 -11.47
N ALA A 81 6.76 13.26 -10.55
CA ALA A 81 5.62 12.42 -10.89
C ALA A 81 4.40 13.29 -11.26
N ASP A 82 3.83 13.07 -12.44
CA ASP A 82 2.52 13.63 -12.82
C ASP A 82 1.41 12.79 -12.19
N LEU A 83 1.09 13.10 -10.93
CA LEU A 83 0.06 12.41 -10.17
C LEU A 83 -1.32 12.91 -10.59
N GLN A 84 -2.14 11.99 -11.11
CA GLN A 84 -3.52 12.25 -11.51
C GLN A 84 -4.45 11.25 -10.80
N PRO A 85 -4.52 11.30 -9.46
CA PRO A 85 -5.22 10.27 -8.70
C PRO A 85 -6.73 10.31 -8.96
N ILE A 86 -7.28 9.13 -9.22
CA ILE A 86 -8.72 8.92 -9.34
C ILE A 86 -9.20 8.17 -8.10
N GLY A 87 -10.12 8.76 -7.36
CA GLY A 87 -10.68 8.16 -6.15
C GLY A 87 -9.69 8.16 -4.98
N TRP A 88 -9.65 7.07 -4.21
CA TRP A 88 -9.04 7.04 -2.88
C TRP A 88 -7.79 6.15 -2.76
N LYS A 89 -7.43 5.38 -3.80
CA LYS A 89 -6.25 4.51 -3.81
C LYS A 89 -5.00 5.27 -4.25
N ILE A 90 -4.70 6.36 -3.55
CA ILE A 90 -3.56 7.23 -3.86
C ILE A 90 -2.21 6.50 -3.78
N MET A 91 -2.03 5.52 -2.90
CA MET A 91 -0.78 4.76 -2.84
C MET A 91 -0.45 4.05 -4.15
N VAL A 92 -1.47 3.54 -4.86
CA VAL A 92 -1.31 2.90 -6.17
C VAL A 92 -0.80 3.90 -7.21
N GLU A 93 -1.30 5.14 -7.16
CA GLU A 93 -0.82 6.24 -8.01
C GLU A 93 0.66 6.53 -7.76
N VAL A 94 1.03 6.68 -6.48
CA VAL A 94 2.41 7.00 -6.09
C VAL A 94 3.37 5.87 -6.47
N LEU A 95 2.99 4.61 -6.22
CA LEU A 95 3.80 3.46 -6.62
C LEU A 95 3.92 3.33 -8.14
N ALA A 96 2.90 3.72 -8.89
CA ALA A 96 2.91 3.62 -10.34
C ALA A 96 3.69 4.75 -11.03
N MET A 97 3.63 5.98 -10.49
CA MET A 97 4.24 7.16 -11.12
C MET A 97 5.57 7.59 -10.49
N GLY A 98 5.82 7.17 -9.25
CA GLY A 98 7.01 7.58 -8.51
C GLY A 98 8.32 6.98 -9.04
N SER A 99 9.42 7.50 -8.53
CA SER A 99 10.78 6.99 -8.76
C SER A 99 11.39 6.55 -7.43
N TYR A 100 11.64 5.26 -7.27
CA TYR A 100 12.16 4.67 -6.03
C TYR A 100 12.93 3.40 -6.33
N LYS A 101 13.88 3.06 -5.46
CA LYS A 101 14.74 1.87 -5.61
C LYS A 101 14.49 0.85 -4.51
N LYS A 102 14.13 1.29 -3.30
CA LYS A 102 13.94 0.41 -2.15
C LYS A 102 12.58 0.59 -1.49
N VAL A 103 11.77 -0.47 -1.54
CA VAL A 103 10.48 -0.56 -0.82
C VAL A 103 10.65 -1.50 0.36
N VAL A 104 10.21 -1.08 1.55
CA VAL A 104 10.17 -1.92 2.75
C VAL A 104 8.73 -2.23 3.12
N GLU A 105 8.37 -3.51 3.21
CA GLU A 105 7.11 -3.93 3.84
C GLU A 105 7.36 -4.32 5.31
N ILE A 106 6.63 -3.68 6.23
CA ILE A 106 6.69 -4.00 7.67
C ILE A 106 5.39 -4.67 8.12
N PRO A 107 5.44 -5.66 9.01
CA PRO A 107 4.24 -6.31 9.51
C PRO A 107 3.48 -5.37 10.44
N TYR A 108 2.16 -5.32 10.32
CA TYR A 108 1.33 -4.66 11.34
C TYR A 108 -0.03 -5.34 11.49
N LYS A 109 -0.67 -5.06 12.62
CA LYS A 109 -2.04 -5.50 12.93
C LYS A 109 -3.03 -4.39 12.63
N PHE A 110 -3.90 -4.64 11.66
CA PHE A 110 -5.02 -3.76 11.33
C PHE A 110 -6.11 -3.91 12.39
N GLN A 111 -6.57 -2.79 12.95
CA GLN A 111 -7.58 -2.82 14.01
C GLN A 111 -8.99 -2.80 13.41
N GLN A 112 -9.93 -3.43 14.11
CA GLN A 112 -11.34 -3.35 13.74
C GLN A 112 -11.84 -1.90 13.89
N ARG A 113 -12.78 -1.50 13.03
CA ARG A 113 -13.51 -0.26 13.25
C ARG A 113 -14.42 -0.46 14.45
N THR A 114 -14.45 0.53 15.33
CA THR A 114 -15.48 0.63 16.37
C THR A 114 -16.86 0.91 15.77
N GLU A 115 -16.95 1.68 14.68
CA GLU A 115 -18.22 1.99 13.99
C GLU A 115 -18.05 2.26 12.47
N GLY A 116 -19.12 2.04 11.70
CA GLY A 116 -19.28 2.52 10.31
C GLY A 116 -19.53 1.45 9.24
N GLU A 117 -20.47 1.73 8.34
CA GLU A 117 -20.73 0.91 7.16
C GLU A 117 -19.56 0.93 6.16
N SER A 118 -19.39 -0.17 5.43
CA SER A 118 -18.32 -0.31 4.44
C SER A 118 -18.47 0.73 3.31
N LYS A 119 -17.46 1.58 3.11
CA LYS A 119 -17.39 2.56 2.00
C LYS A 119 -17.32 1.91 0.59
N LEU A 120 -17.39 0.58 0.49
CA LEU A 120 -17.34 -0.17 -0.76
C LEU A 120 -18.72 -0.12 -1.44
N SER A 121 -18.90 0.86 -2.31
CA SER A 121 -20.00 0.90 -3.29
C SER A 121 -19.49 0.44 -4.66
N GLY A 122 -20.40 0.04 -5.56
CA GLY A 122 -20.04 -0.29 -6.96
C GLY A 122 -19.32 0.87 -7.68
N LYS A 123 -19.63 2.12 -7.30
CA LYS A 123 -18.96 3.33 -7.78
C LYS A 123 -17.46 3.32 -7.44
N VAL A 124 -17.11 2.96 -6.21
CA VAL A 124 -15.72 2.87 -5.75
C VAL A 124 -14.94 1.83 -6.54
N THR A 125 -15.55 0.68 -6.83
CA THR A 125 -14.91 -0.36 -7.65
C THR A 125 -14.65 0.14 -9.08
N LEU A 126 -15.62 0.83 -9.69
CA LEU A 126 -15.47 1.43 -11.02
C LEU A 126 -14.37 2.49 -11.07
N GLU A 127 -14.27 3.35 -10.06
CA GLU A 127 -13.20 4.36 -9.95
C GLU A 127 -11.82 3.71 -9.88
N TYR A 128 -11.66 2.66 -9.08
CA TYR A 128 -10.40 1.92 -8.99
C TYR A 128 -10.02 1.26 -10.33
N LEU A 129 -10.97 0.63 -11.02
CA LEU A 129 -10.70 0.05 -12.35
C LEU A 129 -10.34 1.11 -13.39
N LYS A 130 -10.98 2.28 -13.36
CA LYS A 130 -10.61 3.42 -14.22
C LYS A 130 -9.20 3.90 -13.92
N GLN A 131 -8.85 4.07 -12.64
CA GLN A 131 -7.50 4.43 -12.21
C GLN A 131 -6.46 3.44 -12.75
N LEU A 132 -6.68 2.13 -12.60
CA LEU A 132 -5.76 1.12 -13.10
C LEU A 132 -5.60 1.14 -14.63
N LYS A 133 -6.69 1.35 -15.38
CA LYS A 133 -6.64 1.46 -16.85
C LYS A 133 -5.85 2.69 -17.31
N ASP A 134 -6.03 3.80 -16.62
CA ASP A 134 -5.31 5.04 -16.89
C ASP A 134 -3.81 4.87 -16.57
N LEU A 135 -3.49 4.45 -15.34
CA LEU A 135 -2.12 4.17 -14.91
C LEU A 135 -1.42 3.17 -15.82
N ARG A 136 -2.13 2.17 -16.36
CA ARG A 136 -1.52 1.19 -17.27
C ARG A 136 -0.88 1.81 -18.52
N LYS A 137 -1.36 2.99 -18.93
CA LYS A 137 -0.83 3.74 -20.08
C LYS A 137 0.39 4.58 -19.72
N ARG A 138 0.40 5.17 -18.52
CA ARG A 138 1.36 6.22 -18.12
C ARG A 138 2.31 5.86 -16.98
N TYR A 139 2.17 4.70 -16.33
CA TYR A 139 3.05 4.31 -15.23
C TYR A 139 4.53 4.37 -15.62
N ASN A 140 5.37 4.68 -14.63
CA ASN A 140 6.81 4.77 -14.79
C ASN A 140 7.42 3.39 -15.07
N LYS A 141 7.62 3.06 -16.34
CA LYS A 141 8.22 1.79 -16.79
C LYS A 141 9.70 1.66 -16.46
N ALA A 142 10.38 2.79 -16.23
CA ALA A 142 11.80 2.79 -15.90
C ALA A 142 12.06 2.43 -14.43
N ASN A 143 11.01 2.43 -13.59
CA ASN A 143 11.15 2.18 -12.18
C ASN A 143 11.56 0.72 -11.93
N LYS A 144 12.76 0.55 -11.38
CA LYS A 144 13.31 -0.74 -10.94
C LYS A 144 13.58 -0.65 -9.46
N TYR A 145 12.92 -1.51 -8.69
CA TYR A 145 13.00 -1.50 -7.25
C TYR A 145 13.05 -2.91 -6.69
N GLU A 146 13.62 -3.02 -5.49
CA GLU A 146 13.58 -4.19 -4.65
C GLU A 146 12.55 -4.03 -3.53
N VAL A 147 11.98 -5.15 -3.09
CA VAL A 147 11.10 -5.21 -1.92
C VAL A 147 11.79 -5.99 -0.83
N GLU A 148 12.01 -5.32 0.29
CA GLU A 148 12.52 -5.93 1.52
C GLU A 148 11.36 -6.14 2.50
N ILE A 149 11.18 -7.36 2.97
CA ILE A 149 10.17 -7.69 3.99
C ILE A 149 10.87 -7.76 5.34
N TRP A 150 10.45 -6.92 6.29
CA TRP A 150 10.95 -6.98 7.66
C TRP A 150 10.22 -8.07 8.44
N SER A 151 10.97 -8.78 9.28
CA SER A 151 10.37 -9.62 10.30
C SER A 151 9.89 -8.77 11.48
N THR A 152 9.02 -9.34 12.32
CA THR A 152 8.56 -8.66 13.54
C THR A 152 9.72 -8.35 14.48
N GLU A 153 10.69 -9.27 14.58
CA GLU A 153 11.88 -9.16 15.43
C GLU A 153 12.75 -7.99 14.97
N ARG A 154 13.03 -7.91 13.66
CA ARG A 154 13.80 -6.79 13.10
C ARG A 154 13.09 -5.45 13.33
N MET A 155 11.79 -5.40 13.07
CA MET A 155 10.99 -4.19 13.26
C MET A 155 11.03 -3.69 14.72
N MET A 156 11.08 -4.60 15.69
CA MET A 156 11.16 -4.27 17.11
C MET A 156 12.58 -3.94 17.60
N ALA A 157 13.61 -4.45 16.93
CA ALA A 157 15.01 -4.26 17.29
C ALA A 157 15.58 -2.92 16.82
N GLU A 158 15.14 -2.45 15.65
CA GLU A 158 15.41 -1.09 15.15
C GLU A 158 14.79 -0.07 16.09
#